data_AF-A0A3A0UMJ0-F1
#
_entry.id   AF-A0A3A0UMJ0-F1
#
_cell.length_a   1.000
_cell.length_b   1.000
_cell.length_c   1.000
_cell.angle_alpha   90.00
_cell.angle_beta   90.00
_cell.angle_gamma   90.00
#
_symmetry.space_group_name_H-M   'P 1'
#
loop_
_entity.id
_entity.type
_entity.pdbx_description
1 polymer ?
#
loop_
_entity_poly.entity_id
_entity_poly.type
_entity_poly.pdbx_seq_one_letter_code
_entity_poly.pdbx_strand_id
1 'polypeptide(L)'
;TLYLPGMDHAGIATQAKVEAKLNEQGLSRHDLGREKFLEQAWDWKEEYANFIRQQWAKLGLGLDYSRERFTLDEGLSKAVKKVFVDMYNIGLMYSGEDIINWDPMARTALSDIEVIHEDVQGKFYHFKYPYADGNGYIEIATTRPETMLGDTAIVVNPNDERYKDVIGKTVI
;
A
#
# COMPACT_ATOMS: atom_id res chain seq x y z
N THR A 1 -27.78 25.02 -13.38
CA THR A 1 -27.25 23.83 -12.71
C THR A 1 -25.75 24.02 -12.50
N LEU A 2 -25.21 23.70 -11.32
CA LEU A 2 -23.77 23.78 -11.04
C LEU A 2 -23.13 22.41 -11.30
N TYR A 3 -22.13 22.34 -12.17
CA TYR A 3 -21.31 21.16 -12.41
C TYR A 3 -19.83 21.53 -12.22
N LEU A 4 -19.27 21.11 -11.08
CA LEU A 4 -17.93 21.49 -10.64
C LEU A 4 -16.89 20.51 -11.21
N PRO A 5 -15.97 20.95 -12.09
CA PRO A 5 -14.89 20.10 -12.55
C PRO A 5 -13.80 19.97 -11.49
N GLY A 6 -13.15 18.81 -11.44
CA GLY A 6 -11.98 18.62 -10.60
C GLY A 6 -11.09 17.48 -11.08
N MET A 7 -9.84 17.53 -10.67
CA MET A 7 -8.82 16.52 -10.97
C MET A 7 -8.20 15.99 -9.68
N ASP A 8 -7.90 14.71 -9.69
CA ASP A 8 -7.18 14.06 -8.62
C ASP A 8 -5.67 13.97 -8.93
N HIS A 9 -4.85 14.17 -7.91
CA HIS A 9 -3.41 13.98 -7.95
C HIS A 9 -3.04 12.50 -7.97
N ALA A 10 -3.95 11.62 -7.53
CA ALA A 10 -3.83 10.17 -7.62
C ALA A 10 -2.53 9.59 -7.06
N GLY A 11 -1.97 10.21 -6.01
CA GLY A 11 -0.77 9.84 -5.25
C GLY A 11 0.12 8.77 -5.89
N ILE A 12 -0.06 7.51 -5.45
CA ILE A 12 0.75 6.36 -5.85
C ILE A 12 0.66 6.05 -7.36
N ALA A 13 -0.49 6.24 -7.98
CA ALA A 13 -0.69 5.99 -9.41
C ALA A 13 0.06 7.01 -10.27
N THR A 14 0.02 8.30 -9.89
CA THR A 14 0.81 9.33 -10.56
C THR A 14 2.30 9.09 -10.38
N GLN A 15 2.72 8.75 -9.16
CA GLN A 15 4.12 8.43 -8.87
C GLN A 15 4.62 7.28 -9.74
N ALA A 16 3.86 6.19 -9.85
CA ALA A 16 4.23 5.04 -10.68
C ALA A 16 4.36 5.41 -12.17
N LYS A 17 3.49 6.29 -12.68
CA LYS A 17 3.57 6.76 -14.08
C LYS A 17 4.78 7.67 -14.33
N VAL A 18 5.07 8.58 -13.41
CA VAL A 18 6.25 9.46 -13.50
C VAL A 18 7.53 8.62 -13.40
N GLU A 19 7.60 7.66 -12.47
CA GLU A 19 8.73 6.74 -12.34
C GLU A 19 8.93 5.88 -13.60
N ALA A 20 7.86 5.37 -14.21
CA ALA A 20 7.95 4.62 -15.47
C ALA A 20 8.57 5.46 -16.61
N LYS A 21 8.14 6.72 -16.76
CA LYS A 21 8.71 7.65 -17.76
C LYS A 21 10.17 7.96 -17.48
N LEU A 22 10.55 8.13 -16.22
CA LEU A 22 11.95 8.36 -15.83
C LEU A 22 12.81 7.14 -16.15
N ASN A 23 12.30 5.94 -15.89
CA ASN A 23 12.99 4.69 -16.22
C ASN A 23 13.22 4.53 -17.73
N GLU A 24 12.28 4.97 -18.59
CA GLU A 24 12.48 5.01 -20.05
C GLU A 24 13.65 5.92 -20.46
N GLN A 25 13.95 6.94 -19.65
CA GLN A 25 15.10 7.84 -19.83
C GLN A 25 16.36 7.34 -19.12
N GLY A 26 16.31 6.17 -18.48
CA GLY A 26 17.41 5.60 -17.72
C GLY A 26 17.71 6.31 -16.40
N LEU A 27 16.76 7.09 -15.87
CA LEU A 27 16.88 7.81 -14.60
C LEU A 27 15.96 7.19 -13.55
N SER A 28 16.40 7.13 -12.29
CA SER A 28 15.52 6.80 -11.17
C SER A 28 15.15 8.05 -10.36
N ARG A 29 14.04 7.96 -9.60
CA ARG A 29 13.67 9.00 -8.63
C ARG A 29 14.76 9.29 -7.60
N HIS A 30 15.59 8.28 -7.30
CA HIS A 30 16.67 8.39 -6.32
C HIS A 30 17.84 9.21 -6.86
N ASP A 31 18.04 9.20 -8.19
CA ASP A 31 19.09 9.99 -8.85
C ASP A 31 18.72 11.49 -8.91
N LEU A 32 17.42 11.78 -9.05
CA LEU A 32 16.90 13.15 -9.11
C LEU A 32 16.79 13.82 -7.74
N GLY A 33 16.51 13.03 -6.70
CA GLY A 33 16.14 13.55 -5.39
C GLY A 33 14.71 14.12 -5.35
N ARG A 34 14.22 14.42 -4.15
CA ARG A 34 12.81 14.75 -3.90
C ARG A 34 12.33 15.99 -4.66
N GLU A 35 13.08 17.08 -4.63
CA GLU A 35 12.64 18.36 -5.19
C GLU A 35 12.45 18.27 -6.71
N LYS A 36 13.47 17.78 -7.43
CA LYS A 36 13.39 17.59 -8.88
C LYS A 36 12.33 16.57 -9.28
N PHE A 37 12.14 15.52 -8.49
CA PHE A 37 11.07 14.56 -8.75
C PHE A 37 9.68 15.22 -8.63
N LEU A 38 9.48 16.09 -7.63
CA LEU A 38 8.22 16.82 -7.48
C LEU A 38 7.99 17.79 -8.64
N GLU A 39 9.02 18.48 -9.12
CA GLU A 39 8.92 19.32 -10.33
C GLU A 39 8.42 18.50 -11.54
N GLN A 40 9.04 17.33 -11.80
CA GLN A 40 8.61 16.44 -12.87
C GLN A 40 7.17 15.95 -12.71
N ALA A 41 6.74 15.67 -11.47
CA ALA A 41 5.36 15.27 -11.20
C ALA A 41 4.35 16.40 -11.45
N TRP A 42 4.70 17.64 -11.13
CA TRP A 42 3.88 18.81 -11.43
C TRP A 42 3.80 19.10 -12.93
N ASP A 43 4.93 19.01 -13.65
CA ASP A 43 4.96 19.17 -15.10
C ASP A 43 4.06 18.13 -15.80
N TRP A 44 4.16 16.87 -15.35
CA TRP A 44 3.29 15.79 -15.81
C TRP A 44 1.81 16.08 -15.52
N LYS A 45 1.49 16.59 -14.32
CA LYS A 45 0.13 16.98 -13.97
C LYS A 45 -0.41 18.05 -14.92
N GLU A 46 0.37 19.08 -15.25
CA GLU A 46 -0.10 20.16 -16.13
C GLU A 46 -0.31 19.67 -17.56
N GLU A 47 0.56 18.80 -18.06
CA GLU A 47 0.40 18.14 -19.36
C GLU A 47 -0.93 17.36 -19.42
N TYR A 48 -1.19 16.49 -18.44
CA TYR A 48 -2.40 15.67 -18.41
C TYR A 48 -3.67 16.46 -18.09
N ALA A 49 -3.58 17.50 -17.25
CA ALA A 49 -4.71 18.39 -17.00
C ALA A 49 -5.19 19.05 -18.29
N ASN A 50 -4.27 19.48 -19.16
CA ASN A 50 -4.62 20.05 -20.46
C ASN A 50 -5.30 19.01 -21.37
N PHE A 51 -4.81 17.78 -21.43
CA PHE A 51 -5.46 16.71 -22.18
C PHE A 51 -6.87 16.41 -21.67
N ILE A 52 -7.07 16.31 -20.35
CA ILE A 52 -8.36 16.05 -19.73
C ILE A 52 -9.35 17.19 -20.06
N ARG A 53 -8.93 18.45 -19.96
CA ARG A 53 -9.77 19.60 -20.33
C ARG A 53 -10.20 19.57 -21.79
N GLN A 54 -9.29 19.21 -22.71
CA GLN A 54 -9.62 19.06 -24.13
C GLN A 54 -10.64 17.94 -24.37
N GLN A 55 -10.52 16.82 -23.65
CA GLN A 55 -11.49 15.72 -23.71
C GLN A 55 -12.87 16.17 -23.20
N TRP A 56 -12.94 16.87 -22.06
CA TRP A 56 -14.18 17.43 -21.54
C TRP A 56 -14.85 18.39 -22.53
N ALA A 57 -14.07 19.27 -23.17
CA ALA A 57 -14.56 20.19 -24.19
C ALA A 57 -15.11 19.44 -25.41
N LYS A 58 -14.40 18.40 -25.88
CA LYS A 58 -14.83 17.56 -27.01
C LYS A 58 -16.13 16.80 -26.74
N LEU A 59 -16.37 16.41 -25.48
CA LEU A 59 -17.61 15.77 -25.04
C LEU A 59 -18.77 16.77 -24.85
N GLY A 60 -18.51 18.08 -24.93
CA GLY A 60 -19.54 19.10 -24.75
C GLY A 60 -20.01 19.27 -23.31
N LEU A 61 -19.16 18.98 -22.32
CA LEU A 61 -19.52 19.11 -20.91
C LEU A 61 -19.59 20.60 -20.50
N GLY A 62 -20.76 21.06 -20.06
CA GLY A 62 -20.98 22.42 -19.54
C GLY A 62 -20.45 22.63 -18.12
N LEU A 63 -19.14 22.51 -17.93
CA LEU A 63 -18.46 22.59 -16.63
C LEU A 63 -18.16 24.04 -16.22
N ASP A 64 -18.23 24.34 -14.93
CA ASP A 64 -17.82 25.64 -14.37
C ASP A 64 -16.31 25.69 -14.12
N TYR A 65 -15.53 26.00 -15.15
CA TYR A 65 -14.07 26.11 -15.08
C TYR A 65 -13.57 27.20 -14.12
N SER A 66 -14.41 28.19 -13.79
CA SER A 66 -14.02 29.25 -12.84
C SER A 66 -13.82 28.72 -11.42
N ARG A 67 -14.35 27.53 -11.15
CA ARG A 67 -14.28 26.84 -9.86
C ARG A 67 -13.55 25.50 -9.94
N GLU A 68 -12.82 25.23 -11.01
CA GLU A 68 -12.06 23.98 -11.17
C GLU A 68 -11.17 23.71 -9.95
N ARG A 69 -11.18 22.47 -9.46
CA ARG A 69 -10.41 22.06 -8.28
C ARG A 69 -9.34 21.02 -8.62
N PHE A 70 -8.26 21.07 -7.85
CA PHE A 70 -7.23 20.03 -7.86
C PHE A 70 -6.98 19.59 -6.42
N THR A 71 -6.89 18.30 -6.17
CA THR A 71 -6.79 17.76 -4.80
C THR A 71 -5.60 18.29 -3.99
N LEU A 72 -4.50 18.70 -4.64
CA LEU A 72 -3.36 19.37 -3.99
C LEU A 72 -3.42 20.92 -4.10
N ASP A 73 -4.53 21.50 -4.52
CA ASP A 73 -4.72 22.95 -4.48
C ASP A 73 -4.77 23.46 -3.02
N GLU A 74 -4.56 24.76 -2.85
CA GLU A 74 -4.48 25.37 -1.52
C GLU A 74 -5.77 25.16 -0.69
N GLY A 75 -6.94 25.22 -1.34
CA GLY A 75 -8.23 25.10 -0.68
C GLY A 75 -8.50 23.68 -0.19
N LEU A 76 -8.32 22.69 -1.06
CA LEU A 76 -8.51 21.28 -0.71
C LEU A 76 -7.43 20.77 0.25
N SER A 77 -6.18 21.23 0.11
CA SER A 77 -5.11 20.93 1.08
C SER A 77 -5.43 21.45 2.49
N LYS A 78 -6.01 22.66 2.58
CA LYS A 78 -6.50 23.21 3.86
C LYS A 78 -7.65 22.37 4.42
N ALA A 79 -8.58 21.92 3.58
CA ALA A 79 -9.70 21.09 4.00
C ALA A 79 -9.23 19.73 4.57
N VAL A 80 -8.34 19.02 3.88
CA VAL A 80 -7.77 17.74 4.35
C VAL A 80 -7.05 17.92 5.68
N LYS A 81 -6.21 18.96 5.81
CA LYS A 81 -5.51 19.26 7.07
C LYS A 81 -6.48 19.51 8.22
N LYS A 82 -7.55 20.27 7.98
CA LYS A 82 -8.57 20.53 9.00
C LYS A 82 -9.22 19.23 9.46
N VAL A 83 -9.69 18.40 8.53
CA VAL A 83 -10.37 17.13 8.86
C VAL A 83 -9.43 16.20 9.63
N PHE A 84 -8.17 16.09 9.21
CA PHE A 84 -7.17 15.30 9.93
C PHE A 84 -7.00 15.76 11.38
N VAL A 85 -6.82 17.07 11.60
CA VAL A 85 -6.67 17.64 12.95
C VAL A 85 -7.93 17.45 13.79
N ASP A 86 -9.11 17.66 13.21
CA ASP A 86 -10.38 17.46 13.89
C ASP A 86 -10.53 15.99 14.34
N MET A 87 -10.26 15.03 13.45
CA MET A 87 -10.32 13.59 13.74
C MET A 87 -9.27 13.15 14.78
N TYR A 88 -8.07 13.72 14.72
CA TYR A 88 -7.03 13.50 15.73
C TYR A 88 -7.47 13.99 17.12
N ASN A 89 -8.03 15.20 17.21
CA ASN A 89 -8.45 15.79 18.48
C ASN A 89 -9.60 15.02 19.16
N ILE A 90 -10.44 14.32 18.38
CA ILE A 90 -11.52 13.47 18.92
C ILE A 90 -11.08 12.00 19.12
N GLY A 91 -9.80 11.68 18.92
CA GLY A 91 -9.24 10.35 19.17
C GLY A 91 -9.51 9.31 18.08
N LEU A 92 -9.94 9.71 16.87
CA LEU A 92 -10.13 8.79 15.75
C LEU A 92 -8.84 8.55 14.94
N MET A 93 -7.85 9.44 15.04
CA MET A 93 -6.54 9.26 14.41
C MET A 93 -5.47 9.05 15.48
N TYR A 94 -4.61 8.06 15.28
CA TYR A 94 -3.51 7.74 16.20
C TYR A 94 -2.27 7.28 15.42
N SER A 95 -1.15 7.16 16.13
CA SER A 95 0.08 6.56 15.61
C SER A 95 0.40 5.32 16.45
N GLY A 96 0.68 4.21 15.79
CA GLY A 96 1.01 2.94 16.44
C GLY A 96 1.79 2.03 15.51
N GLU A 97 2.32 0.96 16.07
CA GLU A 97 2.99 -0.11 15.33
C GLU A 97 1.99 -1.25 15.12
N ASP A 98 1.76 -1.62 13.87
CA ASP A 98 0.83 -2.69 13.48
C ASP A 98 1.36 -3.40 12.23
N ILE A 99 0.84 -4.61 11.96
CA ILE A 99 1.10 -5.31 10.71
C ILE A 99 0.38 -4.56 9.59
N ILE A 100 1.13 -4.22 8.54
CA ILE A 100 0.64 -3.48 7.38
C ILE A 100 0.95 -4.23 6.09
N ASN A 101 0.18 -3.93 5.04
CA ASN A 101 0.57 -4.31 3.68
C ASN A 101 1.69 -3.35 3.21
N TRP A 102 2.87 -3.90 2.93
CA TRP A 102 4.03 -3.12 2.49
C TRP A 102 4.42 -3.49 1.06
N ASP A 103 4.51 -2.50 0.18
CA ASP A 103 5.06 -2.68 -1.15
C ASP A 103 6.59 -2.45 -1.14
N PRO A 104 7.43 -3.49 -1.34
CA PRO A 104 8.88 -3.34 -1.36
C PRO A 104 9.42 -2.53 -2.55
N MET A 105 8.66 -2.44 -3.65
CA MET A 105 9.05 -1.68 -4.85
C MET A 105 8.78 -0.20 -4.66
N ALA A 106 7.53 0.19 -4.35
CA ALA A 106 7.18 1.58 -4.09
C ALA A 106 7.78 2.11 -2.77
N ARG A 107 8.06 1.21 -1.82
CA ARG A 107 8.52 1.47 -0.46
C ARG A 107 7.52 2.29 0.35
N THR A 108 6.27 1.84 0.35
CA THR A 108 5.18 2.47 1.10
C THR A 108 4.20 1.43 1.64
N ALA A 109 3.47 1.82 2.68
CA ALA A 109 2.30 1.10 3.16
C ALA A 109 1.15 1.26 2.16
N LEU A 110 0.31 0.22 2.06
CA LEU A 110 -0.92 0.18 1.29
C LEU A 110 -2.10 -0.17 2.19
N SER A 111 -3.26 0.41 1.90
CA SER A 111 -4.53 0.01 2.51
C SER A 111 -5.04 -1.30 1.90
N ASP A 112 -5.87 -2.04 2.65
CA ASP A 112 -6.43 -3.32 2.15
C ASP A 112 -7.20 -3.16 0.83
N ILE A 113 -7.88 -2.02 0.62
CA ILE A 113 -8.62 -1.73 -0.61
C ILE A 113 -7.72 -1.52 -1.83
N GLU A 114 -6.43 -1.22 -1.61
CA GLU A 114 -5.42 -1.10 -2.67
C GLU A 114 -4.74 -2.44 -3.00
N VAL A 115 -4.98 -3.48 -2.19
CA VAL A 115 -4.38 -4.81 -2.38
C VAL A 115 -5.28 -5.70 -3.23
N ILE A 116 -4.79 -6.05 -4.41
CA ILE A 116 -5.46 -6.97 -5.33
C ILE A 116 -5.03 -8.40 -5.00
N HIS A 117 -6.01 -9.28 -4.80
CA HIS A 117 -5.77 -10.68 -4.50
C HIS A 117 -5.85 -11.50 -5.78
N GLU A 118 -4.79 -12.24 -6.08
CA GLU A 118 -4.69 -13.11 -7.24
C GLU A 118 -4.22 -14.51 -6.82
N ASP A 119 -4.81 -15.53 -7.41
CA ASP A 119 -4.38 -16.91 -7.18
C ASP A 119 -3.09 -17.18 -7.96
N VAL A 120 -2.01 -17.46 -7.24
CA VAL A 120 -0.71 -17.77 -7.81
C VAL A 120 -0.35 -19.22 -7.49
N GLN A 121 0.09 -19.97 -8.50
CA GLN A 121 0.56 -21.33 -8.29
C GLN A 121 1.86 -21.33 -7.48
N GLY A 122 1.78 -21.79 -6.24
CA GLY A 122 2.91 -21.89 -5.31
C GLY A 122 3.34 -23.32 -5.03
N LYS A 123 4.25 -23.46 -4.07
CA LYS A 123 4.65 -24.74 -3.47
C LYS A 123 4.13 -24.79 -2.04
N PHE A 124 3.77 -25.98 -1.59
CA PHE A 124 3.38 -26.24 -0.22
C PHE A 124 4.45 -27.12 0.43
N TYR A 125 5.16 -26.54 1.40
CA TYR A 125 6.33 -27.14 2.03
C TYR A 125 5.94 -27.78 3.34
N HIS A 126 6.55 -28.92 3.65
CA HIS A 126 6.45 -29.59 4.95
C HIS A 126 7.85 -29.67 5.56
N PHE A 127 8.01 -29.20 6.79
CA PHE A 127 9.27 -29.32 7.52
C PHE A 127 9.03 -29.62 8.99
N LYS A 128 10.09 -30.08 9.66
CA LYS A 128 10.01 -30.68 10.99
C LYS A 128 10.81 -29.86 11.98
N TYR A 129 10.12 -29.40 13.02
CA TYR A 129 10.70 -28.76 14.18
C TYR A 129 11.00 -29.82 15.25
N PRO A 130 12.27 -30.15 15.54
CA PRO A 130 12.61 -31.05 16.64
C PRO A 130 12.16 -30.48 17.98
N TYR A 131 11.69 -31.36 18.88
CA TYR A 131 11.43 -30.94 20.26
C TYR A 131 12.74 -30.67 20.98
N ALA A 132 12.75 -29.64 21.84
CA ALA A 132 13.93 -29.24 22.59
C ALA A 132 14.41 -30.32 23.58
N ASP A 133 13.53 -31.25 23.98
CA ASP A 133 13.86 -32.41 24.82
C ASP A 133 14.52 -33.56 24.03
N GLY A 134 14.66 -33.43 22.71
CA GLY A 134 15.25 -34.42 21.80
C GLY A 134 14.32 -35.58 21.42
N ASN A 135 13.09 -35.63 21.92
CA ASN A 135 12.19 -36.78 21.75
C ASN A 135 11.21 -36.60 20.59
N GLY A 136 11.74 -36.52 19.37
CA GLY A 136 10.95 -36.44 18.14
C GLY A 136 10.82 -35.02 17.60
N TYR A 137 9.73 -34.76 16.88
CA TYR A 137 9.48 -33.50 16.18
C TYR A 137 7.98 -33.23 16.01
N ILE A 138 7.66 -32.00 15.64
CA ILE A 138 6.36 -31.61 15.09
C ILE A 138 6.55 -31.19 13.63
N GLU A 139 5.66 -31.64 12.75
CA GLU A 139 5.69 -31.26 11.33
C GLU A 139 4.75 -30.07 11.08
N ILE A 140 5.25 -29.07 10.37
CA ILE A 140 4.53 -27.85 9.97
C ILE A 140 4.47 -27.78 8.46
N ALA A 141 3.32 -27.34 7.95
CA ALA A 141 3.09 -27.12 6.54
C ALA A 141 2.86 -25.63 6.26
N THR A 142 3.56 -25.06 5.28
CA THR A 142 3.46 -23.62 4.93
C THR A 142 3.75 -23.39 3.44
N THR A 143 3.24 -22.28 2.91
CA THR A 143 3.63 -21.77 1.59
C THR A 143 4.84 -20.84 1.64
N ARG A 144 5.27 -20.41 2.84
CA ARG A 144 6.33 -19.41 3.07
C ARG A 144 7.44 -19.94 3.98
N PRO A 145 8.29 -20.88 3.52
CA PRO A 145 9.36 -21.44 4.35
C PRO A 145 10.38 -20.38 4.81
N GLU A 146 10.49 -19.25 4.11
CA GLU A 146 11.36 -18.15 4.48
C GLU A 146 10.94 -17.42 5.77
N THR A 147 9.66 -17.52 6.19
CA THR A 147 9.20 -16.90 7.44
C THR A 147 9.54 -17.75 8.67
N MET A 148 9.97 -19.00 8.49
CA MET A 148 10.35 -19.94 9.54
C MET A 148 11.34 -19.34 10.55
N LEU A 149 12.25 -18.47 10.08
CA LEU A 149 13.25 -17.81 10.94
C LEU A 149 12.65 -16.75 11.88
N GLY A 150 11.44 -16.29 11.60
CA GLY A 150 10.66 -15.39 12.44
C GLY A 150 9.60 -16.09 13.28
N ASP A 151 9.51 -17.42 13.23
CA ASP A 151 8.54 -18.17 14.02
C ASP A 151 8.83 -18.02 15.51
N THR A 152 7.79 -17.67 16.28
CA THR A 152 7.87 -17.48 17.75
C THR A 152 7.08 -18.52 18.53
N ALA A 153 6.14 -19.19 17.88
CA ALA A 153 5.31 -20.23 18.45
C ALA A 153 4.73 -21.13 17.36
N ILE A 154 4.41 -22.36 17.74
CA ILE A 154 3.56 -23.25 16.94
C ILE A 154 2.18 -23.28 17.59
N VAL A 155 1.15 -23.00 16.79
CA VAL A 155 -0.24 -22.99 17.26
C VAL A 155 -0.94 -24.26 16.80
N VAL A 156 -1.53 -24.97 17.76
CA VAL A 156 -2.35 -26.16 17.51
C VAL A 156 -3.78 -25.91 18.01
N ASN A 157 -4.76 -26.55 17.38
CA ASN A 157 -6.14 -26.49 17.84
C ASN A 157 -6.24 -27.23 19.20
N PRO A 158 -6.79 -26.59 20.25
CA PRO A 158 -6.86 -27.19 21.59
C PRO A 158 -7.72 -28.47 21.66
N ASN A 159 -8.63 -28.66 20.71
CA ASN A 159 -9.50 -29.85 20.65
C ASN A 159 -8.93 -30.98 19.77
N ASP A 160 -7.76 -30.77 19.15
CA ASP A 160 -7.14 -31.79 18.30
C ASP A 160 -6.39 -32.82 19.15
N GLU A 161 -6.94 -34.03 19.22
CA GLU A 161 -6.41 -35.11 20.06
C GLU A 161 -4.98 -35.49 19.72
N ARG A 162 -4.55 -35.27 18.47
CA ARG A 162 -3.21 -35.60 17.98
C ARG A 162 -2.12 -34.76 18.68
N TYR A 163 -2.47 -33.58 19.19
CA TYR A 163 -1.51 -32.62 19.72
C TYR A 163 -1.68 -32.32 21.22
N LYS A 164 -2.63 -32.96 21.92
CA LYS A 164 -2.88 -32.73 23.36
C LYS A 164 -1.60 -32.86 24.20
N ASP A 165 -0.75 -33.85 23.89
CA ASP A 165 0.47 -34.14 24.65
C ASP A 165 1.66 -33.24 24.31
N VAL A 166 1.54 -32.36 23.32
CA VAL A 166 2.63 -31.45 22.88
C VAL A 166 2.37 -29.99 23.24
N ILE A 167 1.18 -29.65 23.74
CA ILE A 167 0.86 -28.31 24.22
C ILE A 167 1.81 -27.94 25.37
N GLY A 168 2.51 -26.81 25.24
CA GLY A 168 3.48 -26.33 26.22
C GLY A 168 4.90 -26.86 26.03
N LYS A 169 5.16 -27.73 25.04
CA LYS A 169 6.52 -28.13 24.67
C LYS A 169 7.22 -27.07 23.83
N THR A 170 8.54 -26.99 23.96
CA THR A 170 9.42 -26.13 23.16
C THR A 170 10.03 -26.90 22.00
N VAL A 171 10.24 -26.23 20.88
CA VAL A 171 10.91 -26.75 19.68
C VAL A 171 12.14 -25.91 19.33
N ILE A 172 13.01 -26.44 18.46
CA ILE A 172 14.24 -25.79 17.97
C ILE A 172 14.18 -25.65 16.45
#